data_AF-A0A7S4IUP8-F1
#
_entry.id   AF-A0A7S4IUP8-F1
#
_cell.length_a   1.000
_cell.length_b   1.000
_cell.length_c   1.000
_cell.angle_alpha   90.00
_cell.angle_beta   90.00
_cell.angle_gamma   90.00
#
_symmetry.space_group_name_H-M   'P 1'
#
loop_
_entity.id
_entity.type
_entity.pdbx_description
1 polymer ?
#
loop_
_entity_poly.entity_id
_entity_poly.type
_entity_poly.pdbx_seq_one_letter_code
_entity_poly.pdbx_strand_id
1 'polypeptide(L)'
;SSSHALPRCFDFAQRYNPLAMQLFNPAFLSVWTALGDRMKDQLVQVIINALDSRESPPEIMQTLLNCLEWMERDGKPITAIGIKKLGKFGTQCHAYAKALHYKEIEFREKPDSETIEELISLNNQLQQPEAAVGILTFAQKQHDVKFYPSWYIKLQRWNDALEVYKASEETDESIEHRITCYHALGEWNQLLELVDRVYEKEHLRSELAPLGASAAWHLGNWERMAQLVK
;
A
#
# COMPACT_ATOMS: atom_id res chain seq x y z
N SER A 1 3.01 5.28 -37.56
CA SER A 1 4.30 5.75 -37.02
C SER A 1 4.72 7.00 -37.79
N SER A 2 4.63 8.18 -37.19
CA SER A 2 4.93 9.48 -37.84
C SER A 2 6.42 9.85 -37.80
N SER A 3 7.23 9.05 -37.08
CA SER A 3 8.69 9.16 -37.06
C SER A 3 9.30 8.10 -37.97
N HIS A 4 10.13 8.54 -38.93
CA HIS A 4 10.86 7.62 -39.82
C HIS A 4 11.95 6.80 -39.10
N ALA A 5 12.31 7.15 -37.85
CA ALA A 5 13.36 6.47 -37.09
C ALA A 5 12.88 5.14 -36.48
N LEU A 6 11.64 5.08 -35.96
CA LEU A 6 11.10 3.89 -35.29
C LEU A 6 11.00 2.67 -36.24
N PRO A 7 10.48 2.80 -37.48
CA PRO A 7 10.45 1.68 -38.42
C PRO A 7 11.84 1.15 -38.78
N ARG A 8 12.87 2.00 -38.80
CA ARG A 8 14.25 1.57 -39.10
C ARG A 8 14.88 0.73 -38.00
N CYS A 9 14.41 0.87 -36.76
CA CYS A 9 14.86 0.06 -35.63
C CYS A 9 14.11 -1.28 -35.52
N PHE A 10 13.07 -1.52 -36.34
CA PHE A 10 12.19 -2.69 -36.22
C PHE A 10 12.94 -4.02 -36.35
N ASP A 11 13.71 -4.19 -37.42
CA ASP A 11 14.46 -5.44 -37.68
C ASP A 11 15.45 -5.75 -36.56
N PHE A 12 16.05 -4.72 -35.97
CA PHE A 12 17.01 -4.88 -34.89
C PHE A 12 16.31 -5.13 -33.54
N ALA A 13 15.19 -4.45 -33.28
CA ALA A 13 14.37 -4.68 -32.09
C ALA A 13 13.78 -6.11 -32.04
N GLN A 14 13.44 -6.70 -33.20
CA GLN A 14 13.00 -8.10 -33.27
C GLN A 14 14.08 -9.11 -32.84
N ARG A 15 15.37 -8.77 -33.01
CA ARG A 15 16.50 -9.63 -32.67
C ARG A 15 17.09 -9.31 -31.30
N TYR A 16 16.87 -8.09 -30.79
CA TYR A 16 17.43 -7.61 -29.54
C TYR A 16 16.34 -7.00 -28.64
N ASN A 17 15.78 -7.84 -27.77
CA ASN A 17 14.67 -7.51 -26.88
C ASN A 17 14.92 -6.26 -25.98
N PRO A 18 16.13 -6.01 -25.45
CA PRO A 18 16.36 -4.82 -24.63
C PRO A 18 16.10 -3.50 -25.40
N LEU A 19 16.39 -3.46 -26.69
CA LEU A 19 16.05 -2.28 -27.51
C LEU A 19 14.54 -2.18 -27.73
N ALA A 20 13.85 -3.30 -27.95
CA ALA A 20 12.38 -3.30 -28.08
C ALA A 20 11.72 -2.71 -26.82
N MET A 21 12.20 -3.08 -25.64
CA MET A 21 11.72 -2.55 -24.36
C MET A 21 12.00 -1.05 -24.20
N GLN A 22 13.18 -0.57 -24.60
CA GLN A 22 13.51 0.86 -24.56
C GLN A 22 12.67 1.70 -25.54
N LEU A 23 12.32 1.13 -26.69
CA LEU A 23 11.52 1.79 -27.72
C LEU A 23 10.01 1.64 -27.50
N PHE A 24 9.57 0.88 -26.49
CA PHE A 24 8.16 0.58 -26.27
C PHE A 24 7.31 1.84 -26.10
N ASN A 25 7.64 2.73 -25.15
CA ASN A 25 6.89 3.95 -24.89
C ASN A 25 6.77 4.88 -26.12
N PRO A 26 7.88 5.27 -26.80
CA PRO A 26 7.76 6.12 -27.98
C PRO A 26 7.06 5.43 -29.16
N ALA A 27 7.22 4.10 -29.31
CA ALA A 27 6.47 3.34 -30.32
C ALA A 27 4.98 3.32 -30.00
N PHE A 28 4.61 3.09 -28.75
CA PHE A 28 3.22 3.11 -28.27
C PHE A 28 2.59 4.46 -28.56
N LEU A 29 3.24 5.57 -28.20
CA LEU A 29 2.72 6.90 -28.51
C LEU A 29 2.52 7.13 -30.01
N SER A 30 3.48 6.72 -30.83
CA SER A 30 3.39 6.91 -32.28
C SER A 30 2.23 6.11 -32.89
N VAL A 31 1.91 4.95 -32.32
CA VAL A 31 0.72 4.17 -32.69
C VAL A 31 -0.54 4.85 -32.15
N TRP A 32 -0.57 5.20 -30.86
CA TRP A 32 -1.72 5.80 -30.17
C TRP A 32 -2.23 7.07 -30.86
N THR A 33 -1.32 7.95 -31.28
CA THR A 33 -1.64 9.19 -32.00
C THR A 33 -2.22 8.96 -33.40
N ALA A 34 -1.91 7.81 -34.03
CA ALA A 34 -2.40 7.44 -35.36
C ALA A 34 -3.68 6.60 -35.31
N LEU A 35 -4.08 6.09 -34.15
CA LEU A 35 -5.30 5.28 -33.99
C LEU A 35 -6.56 6.15 -33.99
N GLY A 36 -7.63 5.64 -34.60
CA GLY A 36 -8.98 6.19 -34.44
C GLY A 36 -9.58 5.82 -33.08
N ASP A 37 -10.58 6.58 -32.62
CA ASP A 37 -11.08 6.50 -31.25
C ASP A 37 -11.63 5.12 -30.89
N ARG A 38 -12.37 4.46 -31.79
CA ARG A 38 -12.86 3.09 -31.59
C ARG A 38 -11.73 2.09 -31.29
N MET A 39 -10.58 2.22 -31.94
CA MET A 39 -9.43 1.33 -31.71
C MET A 39 -8.70 1.68 -30.41
N LYS A 40 -8.66 2.97 -30.04
CA LYS A 40 -8.14 3.39 -28.73
C LYS A 40 -8.96 2.76 -27.61
N ASP A 41 -10.29 2.82 -27.69
CA ASP A 41 -11.17 2.23 -26.68
C ASP A 41 -10.95 0.72 -26.53
N GLN A 42 -10.82 0.01 -27.65
CA GLN A 42 -10.49 -1.42 -27.64
C GLN A 42 -9.13 -1.70 -27.00
N LEU A 43 -8.11 -0.89 -27.34
CA LEU A 43 -6.77 -1.02 -26.78
C LEU A 43 -6.76 -0.76 -25.27
N VAL A 44 -7.49 0.26 -24.81
CA VAL A 44 -7.67 0.55 -23.38
C VAL A 44 -8.27 -0.66 -22.66
N GLN A 45 -9.33 -1.25 -23.22
CA GLN A 45 -9.97 -2.40 -22.59
C GLN A 45 -9.02 -3.60 -22.50
N VAL A 46 -8.19 -3.82 -23.52
CA VAL A 46 -7.16 -4.88 -23.50
C VAL A 46 -6.11 -4.60 -22.42
N ILE A 47 -5.65 -3.35 -22.28
CA ILE A 47 -4.70 -2.95 -21.24
C ILE A 47 -5.30 -3.17 -19.84
N ILE A 48 -6.55 -2.76 -19.62
CA ILE A 48 -7.25 -2.96 -18.35
C ILE A 48 -7.35 -4.46 -18.04
N ASN A 49 -7.77 -5.28 -19.00
CA ASN A 49 -7.87 -6.73 -18.81
C ASN A 49 -6.51 -7.38 -18.51
N ALA A 50 -5.43 -6.89 -19.13
CA ALA A 50 -4.08 -7.37 -18.85
C ALA A 50 -3.61 -6.98 -17.45
N LEU A 51 -3.95 -5.77 -16.96
CA LEU A 51 -3.62 -5.32 -15.61
C LEU A 51 -4.51 -5.92 -14.53
N ASP A 52 -5.77 -6.27 -14.84
CA ASP A 52 -6.68 -6.94 -13.90
C ASP A 52 -6.44 -8.46 -13.80
N SER A 53 -5.77 -9.07 -14.79
CA SER A 53 -5.50 -10.50 -14.81
C SER A 53 -4.48 -10.92 -13.75
N ARG A 54 -4.84 -11.91 -12.92
CA ARG A 54 -3.96 -12.49 -11.89
C ARG A 54 -2.82 -13.35 -12.45
N GLU A 55 -2.93 -13.76 -13.71
CA GLU A 55 -1.92 -14.58 -14.38
C GLU A 55 -0.85 -13.74 -15.08
N SER A 56 -1.03 -12.41 -15.11
CA SER A 56 -0.09 -11.51 -15.76
C SER A 56 1.24 -11.43 -15.01
N PRO A 57 2.38 -11.68 -15.68
CA PRO A 57 3.69 -11.47 -15.10
C PRO A 57 3.87 -10.02 -14.61
N PRO A 58 4.46 -9.79 -13.43
CA PRO A 58 4.71 -8.46 -12.89
C PRO A 58 5.48 -7.53 -13.84
N GLU A 59 6.38 -8.09 -14.66
CA GLU A 59 7.19 -7.34 -15.64
C GLU A 59 6.31 -6.70 -16.72
N ILE A 60 5.26 -7.41 -17.16
CA ILE A 60 4.30 -6.89 -18.14
C ILE A 60 3.50 -5.76 -17.51
N MET A 61 3.00 -5.96 -16.28
CA MET A 61 2.23 -4.93 -15.59
C MET A 61 3.08 -3.67 -15.34
N GLN A 62 4.33 -3.82 -14.91
CA GLN A 62 5.26 -2.69 -14.74
C GLN A 62 5.54 -1.96 -16.05
N THR A 63 5.72 -2.69 -17.15
CA THR A 63 5.93 -2.10 -18.49
C THR A 63 4.73 -1.27 -18.93
N LEU A 64 3.52 -1.80 -18.75
CA LEU A 64 2.29 -1.08 -19.05
C LEU A 64 2.12 0.15 -18.17
N LEU A 65 2.33 0.04 -16.85
CA LEU A 65 2.28 1.18 -15.93
C LEU A 65 3.33 2.25 -16.24
N ASN A 66 4.54 1.85 -16.64
CA ASN A 66 5.58 2.79 -17.11
C ASN A 66 5.14 3.52 -18.38
N CYS A 67 4.46 2.84 -19.30
CA CYS A 67 3.93 3.46 -20.50
C CYS A 67 2.80 4.44 -20.18
N LEU A 68 1.87 4.09 -19.28
CA LEU A 68 0.79 4.99 -18.87
C LEU A 68 1.33 6.27 -18.22
N GLU A 69 2.28 6.15 -17.29
CA GLU A 69 2.95 7.32 -16.70
C GLU A 69 3.69 8.16 -17.75
N TRP A 70 4.37 7.50 -18.71
CA TRP A 70 5.06 8.21 -19.77
C TRP A 70 4.09 9.00 -20.65
N MET A 71 2.92 8.43 -20.95
CA MET A 71 1.84 9.11 -21.69
C MET A 71 1.27 10.31 -20.91
N GLU A 72 1.15 10.20 -19.58
CA GLU A 72 0.77 11.32 -18.71
C GLU A 72 1.79 12.46 -18.77
N ARG A 73 3.09 12.13 -18.70
CA ARG A 73 4.19 13.11 -18.80
C ARG A 73 4.27 13.79 -20.18
N ASP A 74 3.91 13.08 -21.27
CA ASP A 74 3.83 13.64 -22.64
C ASP A 74 2.56 14.49 -22.88
N GLY A 75 1.69 14.65 -21.86
CA GLY A 75 0.47 15.43 -21.96
C GLY A 75 -0.66 14.75 -22.73
N LYS A 76 -0.60 13.42 -22.91
CA LYS A 76 -1.64 12.60 -23.54
C LYS A 76 -2.10 11.48 -22.60
N PRO A 77 -2.60 11.83 -21.39
CA PRO A 77 -3.03 10.83 -20.42
C PRO A 77 -4.16 9.95 -21.00
N ILE A 78 -4.11 8.65 -20.73
CA ILE A 78 -5.17 7.71 -21.08
C ILE A 78 -6.26 7.79 -20.01
N THR A 79 -7.05 8.86 -20.04
CA THR A 79 -8.05 9.21 -19.02
C THR A 79 -9.14 8.14 -18.81
N ALA A 80 -9.34 7.26 -19.79
CA ALA A 80 -10.28 6.14 -19.71
C ALA A 80 -9.89 5.10 -18.63
N ILE A 81 -8.60 4.99 -18.28
CA ILE A 81 -8.13 4.18 -17.16
C ILE A 81 -8.18 5.08 -15.92
N GLY A 82 -9.33 5.11 -15.24
CA GLY A 82 -9.55 6.03 -14.12
C GLY A 82 -8.47 5.92 -13.03
N ILE A 83 -8.18 7.05 -12.37
CA ILE A 83 -7.10 7.23 -11.37
C ILE A 83 -7.16 6.16 -10.26
N LYS A 84 -8.36 5.82 -9.78
CA LYS A 84 -8.54 4.77 -8.77
C LYS A 84 -8.01 3.40 -9.22
N LYS A 85 -8.20 3.05 -10.49
CA LYS A 85 -7.68 1.79 -11.06
C LYS A 85 -6.17 1.84 -11.17
N LEU A 86 -5.61 2.96 -11.64
CA LEU A 86 -4.16 3.15 -11.72
C LEU A 86 -3.48 3.02 -10.35
N GLY A 87 -4.08 3.59 -9.30
CA GLY A 87 -3.62 3.41 -7.92
C GLY A 87 -3.60 1.93 -7.50
N LYS A 88 -4.70 1.21 -7.75
CA LYS A 88 -4.80 -0.23 -7.43
C LYS A 88 -3.76 -1.07 -8.19
N PHE A 89 -3.58 -0.84 -9.48
CA PHE A 89 -2.57 -1.52 -10.28
C PHE A 89 -1.15 -1.21 -9.80
N GLY A 90 -0.88 0.04 -9.41
CA GLY A 90 0.39 0.43 -8.80
C GLY A 90 0.69 -0.37 -7.54
N THR A 91 -0.31 -0.54 -6.65
CA THR A 91 -0.17 -1.34 -5.42
C THR A 91 0.09 -2.81 -5.74
N GLN A 92 -0.64 -3.40 -6.69
CA GLN A 92 -0.47 -4.80 -7.10
C GLN A 92 0.92 -5.08 -7.70
N CYS A 93 1.50 -4.10 -8.39
CA CYS A 93 2.84 -4.23 -8.99
C CYS A 93 3.99 -3.85 -8.05
N HIS A 94 3.69 -3.57 -6.78
CA HIS A 94 4.63 -3.00 -5.80
C HIS A 94 5.28 -1.69 -6.26
N ALA A 95 4.63 -0.96 -7.17
CA ALA A 95 5.05 0.37 -7.62
C ALA A 95 4.46 1.44 -6.69
N TYR A 96 4.81 1.36 -5.40
CA TYR A 96 4.15 2.11 -4.33
C TYR A 96 4.25 3.63 -4.50
N ALA A 97 5.33 4.15 -5.06
CA ALA A 97 5.46 5.58 -5.35
C ALA A 97 4.42 6.07 -6.37
N LYS A 98 4.09 5.25 -7.38
CA LYS A 98 3.05 5.57 -8.37
C LYS A 98 1.66 5.43 -7.76
N ALA A 99 1.45 4.36 -6.99
CA ALA A 99 0.20 4.16 -6.27
C ALA A 99 -0.10 5.34 -5.33
N LEU A 100 0.92 5.81 -4.61
CA LEU A 100 0.84 6.97 -3.74
C LEU A 100 0.44 8.22 -4.52
N HIS A 101 1.09 8.50 -5.66
CA HIS A 101 0.74 9.65 -6.50
C HIS A 101 -0.74 9.66 -6.93
N TYR A 102 -1.24 8.55 -7.46
CA TYR A 102 -2.64 8.45 -7.88
C TYR A 102 -3.60 8.58 -6.69
N LYS A 103 -3.23 8.02 -5.54
CA LYS A 103 -4.03 8.10 -4.33
C LYS A 103 -4.06 9.52 -3.74
N GLU A 104 -2.98 10.28 -3.84
CA GLU A 104 -2.95 11.69 -3.45
C GLU A 104 -3.85 12.56 -4.34
N ILE A 105 -3.94 12.26 -5.63
CA ILE A 105 -4.87 12.95 -6.53
C ILE A 105 -6.32 12.67 -6.10
N GLU A 106 -6.64 11.40 -5.82
CA GLU A 106 -7.96 11.00 -5.31
C GLU A 106 -8.29 11.72 -3.99
N PHE A 107 -7.32 11.81 -3.07
CA PHE A 107 -7.48 12.51 -1.79
C PHE A 107 -7.77 14.01 -1.96
N ARG A 108 -7.12 14.68 -2.93
CA ARG A 108 -7.37 16.10 -3.23
C ARG A 108 -8.77 16.35 -3.77
N GLU A 109 -9.31 15.41 -4.54
CA GLU A 109 -10.68 15.51 -5.06
C GLU A 109 -11.72 15.22 -3.98
N LYS A 110 -11.51 14.14 -3.22
CA LYS A 110 -12.41 13.72 -2.15
C LYS A 110 -11.63 13.05 -1.02
N PRO A 111 -11.41 13.74 0.11
CA PRO A 111 -10.78 13.14 1.28
C PRO A 111 -11.82 12.31 2.03
N ASP A 112 -11.77 10.99 1.85
CA ASP A 112 -12.55 10.03 2.64
C ASP A 112 -11.63 9.20 3.56
N SER A 113 -12.23 8.59 4.59
CA SER A 113 -11.50 7.77 5.56
C SER A 113 -10.79 6.58 4.91
N GLU A 114 -11.39 6.00 3.87
CA GLU A 114 -10.81 4.88 3.11
C GLU A 114 -9.54 5.33 2.36
N THR A 115 -9.57 6.45 1.64
CA THR A 115 -8.40 7.01 0.94
C THR A 115 -7.28 7.36 1.92
N ILE A 116 -7.62 7.93 3.09
CA ILE A 116 -6.63 8.26 4.12
C ILE A 116 -5.95 7.00 4.65
N GLU A 117 -6.73 5.96 4.94
CA GLU A 117 -6.20 4.69 5.42
C GLU A 117 -5.27 4.02 4.40
N GLU A 118 -5.64 4.05 3.12
CA GLU A 118 -4.77 3.59 2.03
C GLU A 118 -3.50 4.44 1.90
N LEU A 119 -3.59 5.77 2.03
CA LEU A 119 -2.43 6.66 2.02
C LEU A 119 -1.47 6.37 3.17
N ILE A 120 -1.98 6.12 4.38
CA ILE A 120 -1.17 5.71 5.53
C ILE A 120 -0.44 4.41 5.20
N SER A 121 -1.16 3.41 4.67
CA SER A 121 -0.57 2.12 4.30
C SER A 121 0.53 2.25 3.24
N LEU A 122 0.30 3.04 2.17
CA LEU A 122 1.27 3.27 1.10
C LEU A 122 2.53 3.98 1.60
N ASN A 123 2.38 5.00 2.45
CA ASN A 123 3.51 5.70 3.06
C ASN A 123 4.33 4.78 3.96
N ASN A 124 3.68 3.89 4.72
CA ASN A 124 4.37 2.88 5.52
C ASN A 124 5.17 1.90 4.65
N GLN A 125 4.59 1.44 3.52
CA GLN A 125 5.29 0.58 2.56
C GLN A 125 6.50 1.28 1.91
N LEU A 126 6.44 2.60 1.78
CA LEU A 126 7.55 3.45 1.33
C LEU A 126 8.53 3.84 2.46
N GLN A 127 8.32 3.36 3.69
CA GLN A 127 9.12 3.70 4.87
C GLN A 127 9.12 5.22 5.18
N GLN A 128 7.97 5.87 5.01
CA GLN A 128 7.75 7.30 5.27
C GLN A 128 6.60 7.54 6.27
N PRO A 129 6.70 7.05 7.52
CA PRO A 129 5.63 7.18 8.50
C PRO A 129 5.33 8.65 8.87
N GLU A 130 6.32 9.54 8.81
CA GLU A 130 6.14 10.97 9.12
C GLU A 130 5.25 11.67 8.10
N ALA A 131 5.35 11.29 6.81
CA ALA A 131 4.48 11.81 5.76
C ALA A 131 3.02 11.39 6.00
N ALA A 132 2.81 10.14 6.43
CA ALA A 132 1.49 9.63 6.79
C ALA A 132 0.87 10.41 7.97
N VAL A 133 1.68 10.77 8.98
CA VAL A 133 1.24 11.63 10.10
C VAL A 133 0.83 13.03 9.61
N GLY A 134 1.59 13.59 8.66
CA GLY A 134 1.27 14.87 8.05
C GLY A 134 -0.10 14.86 7.35
N ILE A 135 -0.36 13.81 6.55
CA ILE A 135 -1.64 13.61 5.85
C ILE A 135 -2.79 13.51 6.85
N LEU A 136 -2.62 12.71 7.92
CA LEU A 136 -3.64 12.57 8.95
C LEU A 136 -3.92 13.91 9.65
N THR A 137 -2.88 14.63 10.05
CA THR A 137 -3.00 15.93 10.73
C THR A 137 -3.69 16.96 9.84
N PHE A 138 -3.41 16.93 8.53
CA PHE A 138 -4.07 17.78 7.55
C PHE A 138 -5.56 17.42 7.41
N ALA A 139 -5.88 16.13 7.28
CA ALA A 139 -7.25 15.64 7.15
C ALA A 139 -8.11 15.97 8.39
N GLN A 140 -7.55 15.83 9.60
CA GLN A 140 -8.22 16.21 10.85
C GLN A 140 -8.54 17.70 10.91
N LYS A 141 -7.61 18.56 10.44
CA LYS A 141 -7.80 20.02 10.50
C LYS A 141 -8.78 20.54 9.45
N GLN A 142 -8.78 19.97 8.25
CA GLN A 142 -9.51 20.54 7.12
C GLN A 142 -10.82 19.83 6.76
N HIS A 143 -10.98 18.56 7.12
CA HIS A 143 -12.04 17.73 6.53
C HIS A 143 -12.96 17.03 7.53
N ASP A 144 -12.92 17.40 8.83
CA ASP A 144 -13.73 16.81 9.92
C ASP A 144 -13.90 15.28 9.79
N VAL A 145 -12.80 14.62 9.41
CA VAL A 145 -12.82 13.18 9.14
C VAL A 145 -12.87 12.43 10.45
N LYS A 146 -13.75 11.44 10.53
CA LYS A 146 -13.81 10.52 11.67
C LYS A 146 -12.45 9.86 11.87
N PHE A 147 -11.91 10.05 13.07
CA PHE A 147 -10.65 9.46 13.47
C PHE A 147 -10.87 8.04 13.98
N TYR A 148 -10.02 7.11 13.53
CA TYR A 148 -10.01 5.72 13.99
C TYR A 148 -8.75 5.43 14.81
N PRO A 149 -8.86 4.91 16.04
CA PRO A 149 -7.69 4.58 16.89
C PRO A 149 -6.67 3.65 16.22
N SER A 150 -7.13 2.75 15.36
CA SER A 150 -6.28 1.83 14.58
C SER A 150 -5.30 2.56 13.65
N TRP A 151 -5.55 3.82 13.30
CA TRP A 151 -4.62 4.62 12.51
C TRP A 151 -3.35 4.95 13.28
N TYR A 152 -3.39 5.14 14.60
CA TYR A 152 -2.17 5.37 15.37
C TYR A 152 -1.26 4.14 15.37
N ILE A 153 -1.84 2.94 15.41
CA ILE A 153 -1.12 1.67 15.27
C ILE A 153 -0.44 1.60 13.91
N LYS A 154 -1.18 1.88 12.83
CA LYS A 154 -0.63 1.90 11.47
C LYS A 154 0.47 2.95 11.32
N LEU A 155 0.34 4.11 11.96
CA LEU A 155 1.34 5.18 11.95
C LEU A 155 2.55 4.91 12.86
N GLN A 156 2.60 3.76 13.55
CA GLN A 156 3.63 3.45 14.55
C GLN A 156 3.71 4.49 15.68
N ARG A 157 2.60 5.19 15.95
CA ARG A 157 2.44 6.13 17.08
C ARG A 157 1.94 5.37 18.30
N TRP A 158 2.79 4.47 18.79
CA TRP A 158 2.45 3.51 19.84
C TRP A 158 2.00 4.17 21.15
N ASN A 159 2.61 5.30 21.53
CA ASN A 159 2.22 6.04 22.74
C ASN A 159 0.80 6.61 22.61
N ASP A 160 0.50 7.29 21.51
CA ASP A 160 -0.83 7.88 21.30
C ASP A 160 -1.91 6.81 21.14
N ALA A 161 -1.59 5.71 20.43
CA ALA A 161 -2.48 4.55 20.35
C ALA A 161 -2.79 4.01 21.75
N LEU A 162 -1.75 3.81 22.57
CA LEU A 162 -1.88 3.24 23.89
C LEU A 162 -2.71 4.11 24.84
N GLU A 163 -2.58 5.44 24.77
CA GLU A 163 -3.42 6.37 25.53
C GLU A 163 -4.90 6.23 25.17
N VAL A 164 -5.22 6.18 23.87
CA VAL A 164 -6.59 6.02 23.39
C VAL A 164 -7.17 4.67 23.82
N TYR A 165 -6.44 3.57 23.62
CA TYR A 165 -6.93 2.24 23.99
C TYR A 165 -7.00 2.03 25.51
N LYS A 166 -6.15 2.68 26.31
CA LYS A 166 -6.27 2.66 27.78
C LYS A 166 -7.51 3.40 28.29
N ALA A 167 -7.93 4.46 27.61
CA ALA A 167 -9.12 5.23 27.96
C ALA A 167 -10.42 4.61 27.45
N SER A 168 -10.34 3.72 26.45
CA SER A 168 -11.49 2.98 25.91
C SER A 168 -11.95 1.84 26.82
N GLU A 169 -13.16 1.34 26.60
CA GLU A 169 -13.66 0.13 27.28
C GLU A 169 -12.74 -1.07 26.99
N GLU A 170 -12.54 -1.94 27.99
CA GLU A 170 -11.73 -3.14 27.82
C GLU A 170 -12.49 -4.20 27.00
N THR A 171 -12.41 -4.06 25.68
CA THR A 171 -12.82 -5.08 24.71
C THR A 171 -11.64 -5.98 24.32
N ASP A 172 -11.93 -7.14 23.71
CA ASP A 172 -10.89 -8.05 23.22
C ASP A 172 -9.96 -7.36 22.21
N GLU A 173 -10.53 -6.60 21.25
CA GLU A 173 -9.75 -5.79 20.31
C GLU A 173 -8.87 -4.75 21.04
N SER A 174 -9.42 -4.03 22.03
CA SER A 174 -8.66 -3.02 22.78
C SER A 174 -7.45 -3.65 23.49
N ILE A 175 -7.62 -4.84 24.05
CA ILE A 175 -6.55 -5.61 24.71
C ILE A 175 -5.46 -5.99 23.70
N GLU A 176 -5.81 -6.54 22.54
CA GLU A 176 -4.84 -6.90 21.49
C GLU A 176 -4.02 -5.69 21.05
N HIS A 177 -4.67 -4.56 20.81
CA HIS A 177 -4.00 -3.33 20.41
C HIS A 177 -3.08 -2.78 21.52
N ARG A 178 -3.48 -2.88 22.79
CA ARG A 178 -2.63 -2.50 23.95
C ARG A 178 -1.39 -3.40 24.06
N ILE A 179 -1.54 -4.71 23.90
CA ILE A 179 -0.41 -5.66 23.91
C ILE A 179 0.55 -5.35 22.75
N THR A 180 0.00 -5.08 21.56
CA THR A 180 0.80 -4.68 20.39
C THR A 180 1.59 -3.39 20.65
N CYS A 181 0.95 -2.39 21.27
CA CYS A 181 1.63 -1.14 21.66
C CYS A 181 2.74 -1.38 22.67
N TYR A 182 2.48 -2.15 23.73
CA TYR A 182 3.50 -2.45 24.74
C TYR A 182 4.67 -3.22 24.15
N HIS A 183 4.42 -4.14 23.21
CA HIS A 183 5.47 -4.88 22.51
C HIS A 183 6.35 -3.94 21.70
N ALA A 184 5.76 -3.02 20.95
CA ALA A 184 6.49 -2.06 20.14
C ALA A 184 7.26 -1.02 20.99
N LEU A 185 6.76 -0.67 22.16
CA LEU A 185 7.42 0.24 23.11
C LEU A 185 8.49 -0.44 23.98
N GLY A 186 8.51 -1.77 24.04
CA GLY A 186 9.40 -2.54 24.90
C GLY A 186 9.00 -2.54 26.38
N GLU A 187 7.72 -2.27 26.68
CA GLU A 187 7.16 -2.26 28.03
C GLU A 187 6.76 -3.69 28.44
N TRP A 188 7.77 -4.54 28.64
CA TRP A 188 7.59 -5.99 28.78
C TRP A 188 6.80 -6.41 30.02
N ASN A 189 6.90 -5.68 31.13
CA ASN A 189 6.18 -6.01 32.37
C ASN A 189 4.66 -5.87 32.18
N GLN A 190 4.24 -4.72 31.66
CA GLN A 190 2.84 -4.39 31.43
C GLN A 190 2.24 -5.27 30.33
N LEU A 191 3.05 -5.65 29.34
CA LEU A 191 2.67 -6.63 28.33
C LEU A 191 2.36 -7.98 28.97
N LEU A 192 3.30 -8.53 29.75
CA LEU A 192 3.15 -9.87 30.33
C LEU A 192 1.99 -9.91 31.33
N GLU A 193 1.81 -8.88 32.15
CA GLU A 193 0.66 -8.75 33.05
C GLU A 193 -0.69 -8.76 32.29
N LEU A 194 -0.76 -8.10 31.13
CA LEU A 194 -1.97 -8.05 30.33
C LEU A 194 -2.23 -9.40 29.63
N VAL A 195 -1.18 -10.07 29.13
CA VAL A 195 -1.29 -11.42 28.56
C VAL A 195 -1.75 -12.41 29.62
N ASP A 196 -1.19 -12.36 30.82
CA ASP A 196 -1.54 -13.30 31.91
C ASP A 196 -3.00 -13.17 32.34
N ARG A 197 -3.55 -11.95 32.39
CA ARG A 197 -4.97 -11.72 32.68
C ARG A 197 -5.91 -12.30 31.63
N VAL A 198 -5.46 -12.40 30.39
CA VAL A 198 -6.31 -12.74 29.24
C VAL A 198 -6.02 -14.16 28.74
N TYR A 199 -5.01 -14.82 29.31
CA TYR A 199 -4.53 -16.14 28.91
C TYR A 199 -5.59 -17.25 29.00
N GLU A 200 -6.62 -17.07 29.82
CA GLU A 200 -7.75 -18.01 29.93
C GLU A 200 -8.69 -17.97 28.70
N LYS A 201 -8.68 -16.88 27.93
CA LYS A 201 -9.47 -16.75 26.70
C LYS A 201 -8.79 -17.48 25.54
N GLU A 202 -9.26 -18.68 25.22
CA GLU A 202 -8.67 -19.54 24.19
C GLU A 202 -8.58 -18.87 22.81
N HIS A 203 -9.58 -18.06 22.42
CA HIS A 203 -9.59 -17.40 21.10
C HIS A 203 -8.49 -16.36 20.91
N LEU A 204 -7.98 -15.77 22.00
CA LEU A 204 -6.90 -14.78 21.95
C LEU A 204 -5.51 -15.40 22.13
N ARG A 205 -5.45 -16.65 22.60
CA ARG A 205 -4.18 -17.29 22.96
C ARG A 205 -3.24 -17.43 21.76
N SER A 206 -3.75 -17.81 20.59
CA SER A 206 -2.91 -18.04 19.40
C SER A 206 -2.21 -16.77 18.91
N GLU A 207 -2.86 -15.62 19.02
CA GLU A 207 -2.32 -14.34 18.54
C GLU A 207 -1.43 -13.68 19.60
N LEU A 208 -1.79 -13.79 20.89
CA LEU A 208 -1.08 -13.10 21.97
C LEU A 208 0.10 -13.91 22.54
N ALA A 209 0.08 -15.23 22.44
CA ALA A 209 1.12 -16.09 23.00
C ALA A 209 2.53 -15.77 22.48
N PRO A 210 2.77 -15.52 21.18
CA PRO A 210 4.08 -15.12 20.68
C PRO A 210 4.58 -13.79 21.30
N LEU A 211 3.68 -12.82 21.45
CA LEU A 211 4.00 -11.50 22.04
C LEU A 211 4.32 -11.63 23.54
N GLY A 212 3.56 -12.44 24.26
CA GLY A 212 3.81 -12.75 25.67
C GLY A 212 5.10 -13.54 25.87
N ALA A 213 5.41 -14.51 24.98
CA ALA A 213 6.65 -15.26 25.04
C ALA A 213 7.89 -14.36 24.81
N SER A 214 7.78 -13.41 23.87
CA SER A 214 8.78 -12.37 23.64
C SER A 214 9.03 -11.53 24.91
N ALA A 215 7.96 -11.07 25.58
CA ALA A 215 8.08 -10.33 26.83
C ALA A 215 8.69 -11.17 27.96
N ALA A 216 8.25 -12.42 28.12
CA ALA A 216 8.80 -13.33 29.12
C ALA A 216 10.29 -13.62 28.90
N TRP A 217 10.72 -13.76 27.64
CA TRP A 217 12.14 -13.86 27.28
C TRP A 217 12.92 -12.61 27.71
N HIS A 218 12.41 -11.41 27.37
CA HIS A 218 13.07 -10.15 27.72
C HIS A 218 13.17 -9.89 29.24
N LEU A 219 12.23 -10.43 30.01
CA LEU A 219 12.24 -10.37 31.48
C LEU A 219 13.03 -11.53 32.14
N GLY A 220 13.53 -12.50 31.36
CA GLY A 220 14.22 -13.68 31.87
C GLY A 220 13.30 -14.68 32.59
N ASN A 221 11.99 -14.62 32.36
CA ASN A 221 11.01 -15.55 32.93
C ASN A 221 10.84 -16.78 32.03
N TRP A 222 11.81 -17.68 32.09
CA TRP A 222 11.89 -18.89 31.25
C TRP A 222 10.72 -19.85 31.46
N GLU A 223 10.20 -19.97 32.69
CA GLU A 223 9.07 -20.84 33.00
C GLU A 223 7.80 -20.37 32.30
N ARG A 224 7.51 -19.06 32.37
CA ARG A 224 6.33 -18.50 31.72
C ARG A 224 6.45 -18.56 30.21
N MET A 225 7.62 -18.26 29.67
CA MET A 225 7.88 -18.42 28.23
C MET A 225 7.59 -19.85 27.76
N ALA A 226 8.06 -20.86 28.49
CA ALA A 226 7.83 -22.27 28.16
C ALA A 226 6.35 -22.68 28.23
N GLN A 227 5.52 -21.97 29.00
CA GLN A 227 4.07 -22.18 29.04
C GLN A 227 3.36 -21.54 27.84
N LEU A 228 3.84 -20.37 27.38
CA LEU A 228 3.24 -19.62 26.27
C LEU A 228 3.60 -20.20 24.89
N VAL A 229 4.73 -20.90 24.77
CA VAL A 229 5.19 -21.50 23.49
C VAL A 229 4.56 -22.86 23.20
N LYS A 230 3.83 -23.45 24.15
CA LYS A 230 3.16 -24.75 24.02
C LYS A 230 1.79 -24.61 23.35
#